data_AF-A0A9E2JPL3-F1
#
_entry.id   AF-A0A9E2JPL3-F1
#
_cell.length_a   1.000
_cell.length_b   1.000
_cell.length_c   1.000
_cell.angle_alpha   90.00
_cell.angle_beta   90.00
_cell.angle_gamma   90.00
#
_symmetry.space_group_name_H-M   'P 1'
#
loop_
_entity.id
_entity.type
_entity.pdbx_description
1 polymer ?
#
loop_
_entity_poly.entity_id
_entity_poly.type
_entity_poly.pdbx_seq_one_letter_code
_entity_poly.pdbx_strand_id
1 'polypeptide(L)'
;VAAAQAVADAGKIGQVNVTGLGLPSEMAGAVESGASKSFAIWNPIDLGYSATMIAHALASGEVTAEPGGEIPMGRMGAVTLDDDTVGAMADPFVYDASNVEEFKSIF
;
A
#
# COMPACT_ATOMS: atom_id res chain seq x y z
N VAL A 1 -9.67 10.79 7.60
CA VAL A 1 -10.31 9.45 7.50
C VAL A 1 -11.53 9.31 8.42
N ALA A 2 -12.63 8.74 7.90
CA ALA A 2 -13.94 8.72 8.57
C ALA A 2 -13.99 7.97 9.91
N ALA A 3 -13.38 6.77 10.00
CA ALA A 3 -13.38 5.99 11.24
C ALA A 3 -12.59 6.68 12.38
N ALA A 4 -11.44 7.28 12.06
CA ALA A 4 -10.64 8.05 13.01
C ALA A 4 -11.40 9.29 13.50
N GLN A 5 -12.10 9.98 12.59
CA GLN A 5 -12.94 11.11 12.95
C GLN A 5 -14.07 10.70 13.91
N ALA A 6 -14.76 9.58 13.65
CA ALA A 6 -15.81 9.08 14.53
C ALA A 6 -15.30 8.74 15.95
N VAL A 7 -14.10 8.17 16.07
CA VAL A 7 -13.48 7.89 17.38
C VAL A 7 -13.13 9.19 18.10
N ALA A 8 -12.64 10.20 17.38
CA ALA A 8 -12.36 11.52 17.93
C ALA A 8 -13.64 12.21 18.43
N ASP A 9 -14.67 12.27 17.59
CA ASP A 9 -15.97 12.89 17.90
C ASP A 9 -16.67 12.21 19.09
N ALA A 10 -16.48 10.89 19.24
CA ALA A 10 -17.01 10.13 20.36
C ALA A 10 -16.19 10.27 21.66
N GLY A 11 -15.07 10.99 21.66
CA GLY A 11 -14.17 11.11 22.80
C GLY A 11 -13.50 9.79 23.20
N LYS A 12 -13.25 8.91 22.22
CA LYS A 12 -12.73 7.55 22.42
C LYS A 12 -11.27 7.36 22.04
N ILE A 13 -10.54 8.46 21.75
CA ILE A 13 -9.10 8.41 21.53
C ILE A 13 -8.39 7.78 22.74
N GLY A 14 -7.43 6.89 22.46
CA GLY A 14 -6.72 6.11 23.48
C GLY A 14 -7.48 4.89 24.02
N GLN A 15 -8.79 4.78 23.77
CA GLN A 15 -9.61 3.61 24.11
C GLN A 15 -9.85 2.71 22.90
N VAL A 16 -10.07 3.32 21.73
CA VAL A 16 -10.29 2.64 20.44
C VAL A 16 -9.20 3.08 19.48
N ASN A 17 -8.42 2.14 18.97
CA ASN A 17 -7.42 2.40 17.94
C ASN A 17 -8.02 2.15 16.55
N VAL A 18 -7.94 3.15 15.68
CA VAL A 18 -8.28 2.98 14.27
C VAL A 18 -7.01 2.61 13.51
N THR A 19 -7.10 1.61 12.65
CA THR A 19 -6.02 1.16 11.75
C THR A 19 -6.64 0.69 10.43
N GLY A 20 -5.82 0.18 9.51
CA GLY A 20 -6.26 -0.34 8.22
C GLY A 20 -5.44 0.25 7.08
N LEU A 21 -6.10 0.46 5.94
CA LEU A 21 -5.47 0.98 4.73
C LEU A 21 -5.87 2.43 4.47
N GLY A 22 -4.90 3.30 4.20
CA GLY A 22 -5.14 4.71 3.94
C GLY A 22 -3.92 5.45 3.40
N LEU A 23 -4.16 6.56 2.70
CA LEU A 23 -3.09 7.42 2.19
C LEU A 23 -2.46 8.24 3.32
N PRO A 24 -1.12 8.41 3.35
CA PRO A 24 -0.45 9.27 4.32
C PRO A 24 -1.00 10.69 4.40
N SER A 25 -1.31 11.34 3.26
CA SER A 25 -1.97 12.65 3.20
C SER A 25 -3.30 12.72 3.95
N GLU A 26 -4.08 11.63 3.96
CA GLU A 26 -5.40 11.57 4.62
C GLU A 26 -5.34 11.10 6.09
N MET A 27 -4.26 10.39 6.45
CA MET A 27 -4.09 9.73 7.74
C MET A 27 -3.17 10.48 8.70
N ALA A 28 -2.35 11.42 8.24
CA ALA A 28 -1.41 12.18 9.07
C ALA A 28 -2.08 12.80 10.30
N GLY A 29 -3.21 13.50 10.13
CA GLY A 29 -3.95 14.10 11.26
C GLY A 29 -4.55 13.06 12.22
N ALA A 30 -4.89 11.87 11.75
CA ALA A 30 -5.36 10.78 12.60
C ALA A 30 -4.23 10.17 13.44
N VAL A 31 -3.01 10.14 12.90
CA VAL A 31 -1.80 9.75 13.65
C VAL A 31 -1.41 10.81 14.67
N GLU A 32 -1.39 12.08 14.26
CA GLU A 32 -1.04 13.21 15.14
C GLU A 32 -1.99 13.32 16.34
N SER A 33 -3.30 13.14 16.13
CA SER A 33 -4.30 13.15 17.20
C SER A 33 -4.25 11.92 18.10
N GLY A 34 -3.51 10.87 17.73
CA GLY A 34 -3.46 9.58 18.43
C GLY A 34 -4.70 8.70 18.23
N ALA A 35 -5.61 9.07 17.33
CA ALA A 35 -6.76 8.25 16.95
C ALA A 35 -6.34 6.98 16.18
N SER A 36 -5.18 7.03 15.50
CA SER A 36 -4.55 5.93 14.81
C SER A 36 -3.08 5.81 15.23
N LYS A 37 -2.67 4.65 15.74
CA LYS A 37 -1.26 4.39 16.05
C LYS A 37 -0.43 4.05 14.81
N SER A 38 -1.04 3.30 13.89
CA SER A 38 -0.42 2.91 12.63
C SER A 38 -1.47 2.51 11.60
N PHE A 39 -1.10 2.63 10.34
CA PHE A 39 -1.86 2.17 9.19
C PHE A 39 -0.86 1.68 8.13
N ALA A 40 -1.35 1.06 7.06
CA ALA A 40 -0.48 0.63 5.98
C ALA A 40 -1.06 0.99 4.63
N ILE A 41 -0.23 1.12 3.61
CA ILE A 41 -0.67 1.06 2.22
C ILE A 41 0.52 0.66 1.35
N TRP A 42 0.26 0.22 0.14
CA TRP A 42 1.30 0.06 -0.87
C TRP A 42 1.62 1.41 -1.53
N ASN A 43 2.81 1.54 -2.11
CA ASN A 43 3.16 2.71 -2.92
C ASN A 43 2.39 2.66 -4.26
N PRO A 44 1.42 3.57 -4.52
CA PRO A 44 0.67 3.55 -5.77
C PRO A 44 1.52 3.88 -7.00
N ILE A 45 2.62 4.64 -6.84
CA ILE A 45 3.55 4.96 -7.92
C ILE A 45 4.23 3.69 -8.41
N ASP A 46 4.75 2.88 -7.48
CA ASP A 46 5.41 1.62 -7.82
C ASP A 46 4.41 0.56 -8.30
N LEU A 47 3.15 0.59 -7.83
CA LEU A 47 2.10 -0.27 -8.35
C LEU A 47 1.80 0.00 -9.83
N GLY A 48 1.61 1.27 -10.19
CA GLY A 48 1.41 1.64 -11.60
C GLY A 48 2.61 1.30 -12.48
N TYR A 49 3.83 1.52 -11.98
CA TYR A 49 5.06 1.14 -12.67
C TYR A 49 5.14 -0.37 -12.90
N SER A 50 4.95 -1.17 -11.85
CA SER A 50 5.02 -2.63 -11.90
C SER A 50 3.99 -3.21 -12.88
N ALA A 51 2.74 -2.74 -12.81
CA ALA A 51 1.67 -3.17 -13.71
C ALA A 51 2.01 -2.87 -15.19
N THR A 52 2.63 -1.73 -15.46
CA THR A 52 3.05 -1.35 -16.82
C THR A 52 4.16 -2.26 -17.34
N MET A 53 5.16 -2.58 -16.51
CA MET A 53 6.25 -3.48 -16.88
C MET A 53 5.75 -4.90 -17.16
N ILE A 54 4.88 -5.43 -16.30
CA ILE A 54 4.21 -6.74 -16.48
C ILE A 54 3.43 -6.75 -17.80
N ALA A 55 2.59 -5.74 -18.03
CA ALA A 55 1.77 -5.65 -19.24
C ALA A 55 2.64 -5.61 -20.51
N HIS A 56 3.74 -4.86 -20.49
CA HIS A 56 4.68 -4.82 -21.60
C HIS A 56 5.31 -6.19 -21.87
N ALA A 57 5.84 -6.87 -20.84
CA ALA A 57 6.51 -8.16 -20.99
C ALA A 57 5.59 -9.26 -21.54
N LEU A 58 4.31 -9.24 -21.13
CA LEU A 58 3.29 -10.13 -21.67
C LEU A 58 2.92 -9.77 -23.12
N ALA A 59 2.72 -8.49 -23.41
CA ALA A 59 2.31 -8.04 -24.75
C ALA A 59 3.42 -8.19 -25.81
N SER A 60 4.69 -8.10 -25.41
CA SER A 60 5.84 -8.33 -26.29
C SER A 60 6.11 -9.82 -26.55
N GLY A 61 5.47 -10.72 -25.78
CA GLY A 61 5.75 -12.15 -25.82
C GLY A 61 7.09 -12.53 -25.18
N GLU A 62 7.69 -11.64 -24.39
CA GLU A 62 8.92 -11.92 -23.63
C GLU A 62 8.66 -13.01 -22.58
N VAL A 63 7.48 -12.97 -21.95
CA VAL A 63 7.06 -13.97 -20.95
C VAL A 63 5.60 -14.39 -21.16
N THR A 64 5.24 -15.54 -20.61
CA THR A 64 3.85 -16.01 -20.49
C THR A 64 3.45 -16.06 -19.01
N ALA A 65 2.19 -15.73 -18.71
CA ALA A 65 1.64 -15.90 -17.37
C ALA A 65 1.22 -17.36 -17.17
N GLU A 66 1.89 -18.07 -16.27
CA GLU A 66 1.61 -19.46 -15.90
C GLU A 66 1.74 -19.61 -14.38
N PRO A 67 1.00 -20.54 -13.75
CA PRO A 67 1.15 -20.88 -12.33
C PRO A 67 2.61 -21.13 -11.91
N GLY A 68 3.05 -20.47 -10.83
CA GLY A 68 4.43 -20.55 -10.35
C GLY A 68 5.46 -19.81 -11.20
N GLY A 69 5.04 -19.18 -12.30
CA GLY A 69 5.91 -18.39 -13.17
C GLY A 69 6.33 -17.06 -12.55
N GLU A 70 7.45 -16.51 -13.03
CA GLU A 70 7.91 -15.18 -12.63
C GLU A 70 7.81 -14.19 -13.79
N ILE A 71 7.29 -12.99 -13.51
CA ILE A 71 7.20 -11.91 -14.49
C ILE A 71 8.05 -10.72 -14.04
N PRO A 72 8.94 -10.19 -14.89
CA PRO A 72 9.76 -9.04 -14.53
C PRO A 72 8.91 -7.76 -14.38
N MET A 73 9.21 -7.00 -13.33
CA MET A 73 8.58 -5.73 -12.97
C MET A 73 9.57 -4.56 -13.01
N GLY A 74 10.64 -4.67 -13.81
CA GLY A 74 11.68 -3.64 -13.92
C GLY A 74 12.43 -3.41 -12.60
N ARG A 75 12.51 -2.15 -12.12
CA ARG A 75 13.20 -1.80 -10.87
C ARG A 75 12.62 -2.48 -9.62
N MET A 76 11.39 -2.99 -9.71
CA MET A 76 10.69 -3.66 -8.61
C MET A 76 11.05 -5.14 -8.50
N GLY A 77 11.93 -5.66 -9.36
CA GLY A 77 12.31 -7.08 -9.38
C GLY A 77 11.38 -7.89 -10.27
N ALA A 78 10.87 -9.00 -9.75
CA ALA A 78 9.92 -9.87 -10.43
C ALA A 78 8.78 -10.27 -9.49
N VAL A 79 7.61 -10.53 -10.07
CA VAL A 79 6.46 -11.08 -9.33
C VAL A 79 6.35 -12.57 -9.61
N THR A 80 6.26 -13.38 -8.56
CA THR A 80 5.91 -14.80 -8.67
C THR A 80 4.40 -14.94 -8.67
N LEU A 81 3.87 -15.70 -9.62
CA LEU A 81 2.46 -15.97 -9.76
C LEU A 81 2.04 -17.21 -8.96
N ASP A 82 0.92 -17.14 -8.28
CA ASP A 82 0.28 -18.28 -7.64
C ASP A 82 -0.50 -19.15 -8.66
N ASP A 83 -1.22 -20.16 -8.15
CA ASP A 83 -1.99 -21.09 -8.96
C ASP A 83 -3.12 -20.42 -9.76
N ASP A 84 -3.60 -19.26 -9.31
CA ASP A 84 -4.62 -18.46 -9.98
C ASP A 84 -4.01 -17.37 -10.87
N THR A 85 -2.70 -17.41 -11.10
CA THR A 85 -1.92 -16.40 -11.83
C THR A 85 -1.95 -15.01 -11.20
N VAL A 86 -2.12 -14.93 -9.88
CA VAL A 86 -2.10 -13.71 -9.08
C VAL A 86 -0.75 -13.56 -8.38
N GLY A 87 -0.24 -12.34 -8.32
CA GLY A 87 1.03 -12.06 -7.66
C GLY A 87 0.99 -10.76 -6.87
N ALA A 88 1.47 -10.81 -5.62
CA ALA A 88 1.61 -9.63 -4.80
C ALA A 88 2.82 -8.81 -5.26
N MET A 89 2.64 -7.51 -5.47
CA MET A 89 3.76 -6.62 -5.84
C MET A 89 4.80 -6.54 -4.70
N ALA A 90 4.31 -6.33 -3.47
CA ALA A 90 5.12 -6.17 -2.27
C ALA A 90 4.20 -6.21 -1.03
N ASP A 91 4.81 -6.39 0.14
CA ASP A 91 4.13 -6.17 1.41
C ASP A 91 3.72 -4.69 1.57
N PRO A 92 2.57 -4.40 2.23
CA PRO A 92 2.19 -3.03 2.55
C PRO A 92 3.24 -2.33 3.42
N PHE A 93 3.50 -1.07 3.12
CA PHE A 93 4.37 -0.24 3.94
C PHE A 93 3.59 0.31 5.14
N VAL A 94 4.15 0.16 6.34
CA VAL A 94 3.52 0.62 7.58
C VAL A 94 3.93 2.06 7.88
N TYR A 95 2.92 2.89 8.13
CA TYR A 95 3.06 4.28 8.50
C TYR A 95 2.65 4.49 9.96
N ASP A 96 3.44 5.29 10.66
CA ASP A 96 3.19 5.72 12.02
C ASP A 96 3.79 7.12 12.27
N ALA A 97 3.82 7.56 13.52
CA ALA A 97 4.32 8.89 13.88
C ALA A 97 5.79 9.12 13.51
N SER A 98 6.59 8.06 13.27
CA SER A 98 8.00 8.18 12.91
C SER A 98 8.24 8.54 11.44
N ASN A 99 7.29 8.26 10.55
CA ASN A 99 7.50 8.41 9.10
C ASN A 99 6.35 9.09 8.34
N VAL A 100 5.15 9.23 8.91
CA VAL A 100 3.96 9.72 8.19
C VAL A 100 4.13 11.14 7.63
N GLU A 101 4.91 11.98 8.32
CA GLU A 101 5.16 13.37 7.91
C GLU A 101 5.99 13.48 6.62
N GLU A 102 6.94 12.57 6.42
CA GLU A 102 7.73 12.51 5.20
C GLU A 102 6.84 12.11 4.02
N PHE A 103 6.03 11.06 4.21
CA PHE A 103 5.26 10.45 3.14
C PHE A 103 3.99 11.20 2.76
N LYS A 104 3.39 12.01 3.65
CA LYS A 104 2.20 12.82 3.33
C LYS A 104 2.44 13.86 2.22
N SER A 105 3.71 14.21 1.98
CA SER A 105 4.11 15.15 0.93
C SER A 105 4.31 14.46 -0.43
N ILE A 106 4.43 13.13 -0.42
CA ILE A 106 4.67 12.29 -1.59
C ILE A 106 3.36 11.67 -2.09
N PHE A 107 2.47 11.29 -1.16
CA PHE A 107 1.17 10.64 -1.38
C PHE A 107 0.06 11.41 -0.67
#